data_AF-A0A1Z1WHM1-F1
#
_entry.id   AF-A0A1Z1WHM1-F1
#
_cell.length_a   1.000
_cell.length_b   1.000
_cell.length_c   1.000
_cell.angle_alpha   90.00
_cell.angle_beta   90.00
_cell.angle_gamma   90.00
#
_symmetry.space_group_name_H-M   'P 1'
#
loop_
_entity.id
_entity.type
_entity.pdbx_description
1 polymer ?
#
loop_
_entity_poly.entity_id
_entity_poly.type
_entity_poly.pdbx_seq_one_letter_code
_entity_poly.pdbx_strand_id
1 'polypeptide(L)'
;MDKPGVSNLLTIYSTLTGTGIAELEQKYTGKGYGALKTDLAEVMVEFVTPFRDRTQEYLDDPETLDSILAKGAEKARAVAAETLAQAYDRVGFLPAKH
;
A
#
# COMPACT_ATOMS: atom_id res chain seq x y z
N MET A 1 1.26 27.13 16.55
CA MET A 1 1.62 26.16 15.48
C MET A 1 1.08 26.72 14.18
N ASP A 2 1.90 27.41 13.38
CA ASP A 2 1.46 28.07 12.14
C ASP A 2 2.45 27.76 10.99
N LYS A 3 2.88 26.49 10.92
CA LYS A 3 3.86 25.99 9.93
C LYS A 3 3.41 24.64 9.37
N PRO A 4 2.40 24.62 8.49
CA PRO A 4 1.75 23.38 8.03
C PRO A 4 2.73 22.38 7.41
N GLY A 5 3.75 22.85 6.68
CA GLY A 5 4.76 21.98 6.09
C GLY A 5 5.61 21.23 7.13
N VAL A 6 5.94 21.85 8.26
CA VAL A 6 6.73 21.22 9.33
C VAL A 6 5.88 20.21 10.08
N SER A 7 4.64 20.57 10.41
CA SER A 7 3.70 19.67 11.06
C SER A 7 3.47 18.40 10.25
N ASN A 8 3.36 18.51 8.92
CA ASN A 8 3.23 17.33 8.06
C ASN A 8 4.45 16.40 8.14
N LEU A 9 5.68 16.95 8.09
CA LEU A 9 6.89 16.14 8.20
C LEU A 9 7.00 15.43 9.55
N LEU A 10 6.66 16.12 10.65
CA LEU A 10 6.63 15.54 11.99
C LEU A 10 5.59 14.43 12.11
N THR A 11 4.39 14.62 11.53
CA THR A 11 3.34 13.61 11.52
C THR A 11 3.77 12.36 10.76
N ILE A 12 4.35 12.52 9.56
CA ILE A 12 4.85 11.38 8.78
C ILE A 12 5.96 10.66 9.56
N TYR A 13 6.95 11.40 10.07
CA TYR A 13 8.05 10.81 10.85
C TYR A 13 7.51 10.00 12.03
N SER A 14 6.63 10.62 12.83
CA SER A 14 6.00 10.00 14.00
C SER A 14 5.22 8.73 13.64
N THR A 15 4.52 8.75 12.51
CA THR A 15 3.74 7.60 12.02
C THR A 15 4.64 6.42 11.65
N LEU A 16 5.80 6.69 11.06
CA LEU A 16 6.71 5.64 10.57
C LEU A 16 7.61 5.08 11.65
N THR A 17 8.01 5.90 12.64
CA THR A 17 8.94 5.46 13.70
C THR A 17 8.25 5.14 15.02
N GLY A 18 6.98 5.53 15.19
CA GLY A 18 6.26 5.47 16.46
C GLY A 18 6.73 6.50 17.50
N THR A 19 7.69 7.37 17.14
CA THR A 19 8.20 8.42 18.04
C THR A 19 7.15 9.52 18.21
N GLY A 20 6.93 9.99 19.44
CA GLY A 20 5.94 11.03 19.69
C GLY A 20 6.30 12.37 19.04
N ILE A 21 5.30 13.12 18.54
CA ILE A 21 5.53 14.43 17.92
C ILE A 21 6.26 15.40 18.88
N ALA A 22 5.89 15.42 20.16
CA ALA A 22 6.55 16.26 21.16
C ALA A 22 8.05 15.93 21.34
N GLU A 23 8.40 14.65 21.24
CA GLU A 23 9.79 14.20 21.31
C GLU A 23 10.56 14.62 20.05
N LEU A 24 9.96 14.50 18.88
CA LEU A 24 10.54 14.97 17.62
C LEU A 24 10.73 16.50 17.63
N GLU A 25 9.76 17.25 18.15
CA GLU A 25 9.88 18.71 18.31
C GLU A 25 11.06 19.08 19.20
N GLN A 26 11.26 18.38 20.32
CA GLN A 26 12.42 18.57 21.17
C GLN A 26 13.73 18.19 20.45
N LYS A 27 13.75 17.04 19.75
CA LYS A 27 14.92 16.55 19.00
C LYS A 27 15.41 17.55 17.95
N TYR A 28 14.50 18.30 17.34
CA TYR A 28 14.80 19.28 16.30
C TYR A 28 14.72 20.74 16.78
N THR A 29 14.54 20.98 18.07
CA THR A 29 14.62 22.35 18.63
C THR A 29 16.02 22.92 18.40
N GLY A 30 16.08 24.13 17.84
CA GLY A 30 17.35 24.78 17.48
C GLY A 30 18.07 24.17 16.27
N LYS A 31 17.60 23.03 15.75
CA LYS A 31 18.07 22.44 14.49
C LYS A 31 17.22 22.98 13.34
N GLY A 32 17.85 23.35 12.22
CA GLY A 32 17.11 23.78 11.04
C GLY A 32 16.27 22.64 10.46
N TYR A 33 15.16 22.97 9.79
CA TYR A 33 14.26 21.99 9.16
C TYR A 33 14.91 21.15 8.04
N GLY A 34 16.12 21.50 7.60
CA GLY A 34 16.92 20.66 6.71
C GLY A 34 17.25 19.31 7.34
N ALA A 35 17.65 19.30 8.62
CA ALA A 35 17.97 18.06 9.34
C ALA A 35 16.74 17.14 9.46
N LEU A 36 15.57 17.71 9.79
CA LEU A 36 14.31 16.96 9.83
C LEU A 36 14.00 16.28 8.48
N LYS A 37 14.23 16.99 7.37
CA LYS A 37 13.97 16.43 6.03
C LYS A 37 14.94 15.31 5.68
N THR A 38 16.22 15.45 6.00
CA THR A 38 17.23 14.42 5.74
C THR A 38 16.90 13.16 6.53
N ASP A 39 16.70 13.27 7.84
CA ASP A 39 16.37 12.12 8.68
C ASP A 39 15.05 11.46 8.25
N LEU A 40 14.04 12.27 7.88
CA LEU A 40 12.78 11.72 7.36
C LEU A 40 12.98 10.98 6.04
N ALA A 41 13.85 11.46 5.16
CA ALA A 41 14.13 10.80 3.89
C ALA A 41 14.73 9.40 4.12
N GLU A 42 15.63 9.27 5.09
CA GLU A 42 16.20 7.97 5.47
C GLU A 42 15.12 7.03 6.00
N VAL A 43 14.29 7.49 6.95
CA VAL A 43 13.15 6.70 7.48
C VAL A 43 12.19 6.28 6.37
N MET A 44 11.88 7.17 5.42
CA MET A 44 11.02 6.87 4.28
C MET A 44 11.63 5.80 3.36
N VAL A 45 12.93 5.89 3.08
CA VAL A 45 13.64 4.90 2.25
C VAL A 45 13.62 3.54 2.93
N GLU A 46 13.96 3.47 4.21
CA GLU A 46 13.93 2.22 4.98
C GLU A 46 12.52 1.61 4.98
N PHE A 47 11.49 2.44 5.15
CA PHE A 47 10.11 2.00 5.13
C PHE A 47 9.67 1.45 3.77
N VAL A 48 10.03 2.12 2.66
CA VAL A 48 9.54 1.76 1.32
C VAL A 48 10.34 0.63 0.66
N THR A 49 11.64 0.52 0.97
CA THR A 49 12.55 -0.51 0.40
C THR A 49 11.97 -1.93 0.42
N PRO A 50 11.46 -2.48 1.54
CA PRO A 50 10.94 -3.85 1.53
C PRO A 50 9.74 -4.04 0.59
N PHE A 51 8.87 -3.04 0.42
CA PHE A 51 7.76 -3.13 -0.54
C PHE A 51 8.24 -3.09 -1.98
N ARG A 52 9.21 -2.22 -2.27
CA ARG A 52 9.85 -2.13 -3.58
C ARG A 52 10.51 -3.45 -3.95
N ASP A 53 11.29 -4.02 -3.04
CA ASP A 53 12.03 -5.25 -3.29
C ASP A 53 11.08 -6.42 -3.50
N ARG A 54 10.04 -6.56 -2.68
CA ARG A 54 8.99 -7.58 -2.86
C ARG A 54 8.21 -7.42 -4.15
N THR A 55 7.96 -6.17 -4.56
CA THR A 55 7.33 -5.90 -5.86
C THR A 55 8.24 -6.35 -7.00
N GLN A 56 9.53 -6.03 -6.92
CA GLN A 56 10.51 -6.40 -7.92
C GLN A 56 10.69 -7.93 -7.99
N GLU A 57 10.71 -8.63 -6.85
CA GLU A 57 10.73 -10.11 -6.79
C GLU A 57 9.63 -10.74 -7.67
N TYR A 58 8.40 -10.22 -7.61
CA TYR A 58 7.30 -10.73 -8.44
C TYR A 58 7.41 -10.31 -9.91
N LEU A 59 7.96 -9.13 -10.20
CA LEU A 59 8.13 -8.65 -11.58
C LEU A 59 9.28 -9.38 -12.29
N ASP A 60 10.30 -9.81 -11.55
CA ASP A 60 11.45 -10.56 -12.06
C ASP A 60 11.17 -12.06 -12.18
N ASP A 61 10.07 -12.56 -11.59
CA ASP A 61 9.55 -13.92 -11.76
C ASP A 61 8.10 -13.93 -12.30
N PRO A 62 7.92 -13.68 -13.61
CA PRO A 62 6.60 -13.64 -14.23
C PRO A 62 5.83 -14.95 -14.13
N GLU A 63 6.51 -16.11 -14.13
CA GLU A 63 5.84 -17.42 -14.07
C GLU A 63 5.15 -17.63 -12.72
N THR A 64 5.84 -17.29 -11.62
CA THR A 64 5.24 -17.31 -10.28
C THR A 64 4.09 -16.31 -10.17
N LEU A 65 4.27 -15.10 -10.70
CA LEU A 65 3.23 -14.08 -10.71
C LEU A 65 1.97 -14.55 -11.46
N ASP A 66 2.12 -15.09 -12.67
CA ASP A 66 1.02 -15.63 -13.47
C ASP A 66 0.30 -16.78 -12.76
N SER A 67 1.05 -17.66 -12.07
CA SER A 67 0.47 -18.73 -11.26
C SER A 67 -0.41 -18.19 -10.12
N ILE A 68 0.04 -17.14 -9.44
CA ILE A 68 -0.74 -16.49 -8.37
C ILE A 68 -1.99 -15.82 -8.95
N LEU A 69 -1.85 -15.09 -10.06
CA LEU A 69 -2.97 -14.43 -10.74
C LEU A 69 -4.00 -15.44 -11.25
N ALA A 70 -3.58 -16.56 -11.82
CA ALA A 70 -4.47 -17.62 -12.28
C ALA A 70 -5.30 -18.22 -11.14
N LYS A 71 -4.67 -18.50 -9.99
CA LYS A 71 -5.35 -18.97 -8.78
C LYS A 71 -6.33 -17.93 -8.24
N GLY A 72 -5.96 -16.65 -8.25
CA GLY A 72 -6.84 -15.55 -7.88
C GLY A 72 -8.06 -15.46 -8.80
N ALA A 73 -7.85 -15.58 -10.11
CA ALA A 73 -8.90 -15.55 -11.12
C ALA A 73 -9.86 -16.73 -10.97
N GLU A 74 -9.37 -17.94 -10.68
CA GLU A 74 -10.22 -19.11 -10.40
C GLU A 74 -11.16 -18.86 -9.21
N LYS A 75 -10.61 -18.38 -8.08
CA LYS A 75 -11.40 -18.04 -6.89
C LYS A 75 -12.42 -16.95 -7.18
N ALA A 76 -12.01 -15.89 -7.88
CA ALA A 76 -12.90 -14.80 -8.25
C ALA A 76 -14.04 -15.26 -9.18
N ARG A 77 -13.73 -16.12 -10.16
CA ARG A 77 -14.72 -16.69 -11.08
C ARG A 77 -15.74 -17.54 -10.34
N ALA A 78 -15.33 -18.35 -9.37
CA ALA A 78 -16.25 -19.16 -8.59
C ALA A 78 -17.31 -18.29 -7.88
N VAL A 79 -16.87 -17.21 -7.22
CA VAL A 79 -17.78 -16.27 -6.53
C VAL A 79 -18.64 -15.49 -7.52
N ALA A 80 -18.05 -14.99 -8.60
CA ALA A 80 -18.74 -14.18 -9.59
C ALA A 80 -19.78 -14.99 -10.39
N ALA A 81 -19.53 -16.28 -10.64
CA ALA A 81 -20.42 -17.15 -11.38
C ALA A 81 -21.80 -17.28 -10.73
N GLU A 82 -21.87 -17.35 -9.39
CA GLU A 82 -23.14 -17.39 -8.66
C GLU A 82 -23.98 -16.13 -8.89
N THR A 83 -23.34 -14.97 -8.78
CA THR A 83 -24.01 -13.68 -8.99
C THR A 83 -24.47 -13.54 -10.44
N LEU A 84 -23.62 -13.94 -11.39
CA LEU A 84 -23.93 -13.87 -12.82
C LEU A 84 -25.09 -14.81 -13.18
N ALA A 85 -25.12 -16.03 -12.65
CA ALA A 85 -26.20 -16.98 -12.87
C ALA A 85 -27.54 -16.43 -12.38
N GLN A 86 -27.56 -15.82 -11.19
CA GLN A 86 -28.78 -15.18 -10.67
C GLN A 86 -29.22 -13.97 -11.52
N ALA A 87 -28.27 -13.20 -12.06
CA ALA A 87 -28.59 -12.09 -12.95
C ALA A 87 -29.21 -12.60 -14.27
N TYR A 88 -28.64 -13.68 -14.83
CA TYR A 88 -29.14 -14.30 -16.06
C TYR A 88 -30.54 -14.87 -15.88
N ASP A 89 -30.79 -15.58 -14.78
CA ASP A 89 -32.12 -16.11 -14.43
C ASP A 89 -33.17 -14.99 -14.34
N ARG A 90 -32.85 -13.90 -13.64
CA ARG A 90 -33.77 -12.76 -13.49
C ARG A 90 -34.08 -12.02 -14.78
N VAL A 91 -33.14 -12.00 -15.73
CA VAL A 91 -33.33 -11.39 -17.07
C VAL A 91 -34.04 -12.36 -18.03
N GLY A 92 -34.09 -13.66 -17.71
CA GLY A 92 -34.68 -14.69 -18.56
C GLY A 92 -33.71 -15.26 -19.60
N PHE A 93 -32.39 -15.13 -19.39
CA PHE A 93 -31.40 -15.78 -20.24
C PHE A 93 -31.26 -17.26 -19.91
N LEU A 94 -31.10 -18.08 -20.95
CA LEU A 94 -30.81 -19.50 -20.78
C LEU A 94 -29.40 -19.69 -20.17
N PRO A 95 -29.21 -20.66 -19.26
CA PRO A 95 -27.90 -20.95 -18.71
C PRO A 95 -26.92 -21.37 -19.81
N ALA A 96 -25.65 -20.97 -19.67
CA ALA A 96 -24.61 -21.34 -20.60
C ALA A 96 -24.50 -22.88 -20.69
N LYS A 97 -24.43 -23.43 -21.91
CA LYS A 97 -24.09 -24.84 -22.12
C LYS A 97 -22.63 -25.05 -21.72
N HIS A 98 -22.41 -25.92 -20.73
CA HIS A 98 -21.09 -26.44 -20.36
C HIS A 98 -20.57 -27.41 -21.42
#